data_AF-A0A6F9CRZ0-F1
#
_entry.id   AF-A0A6F9CRZ0-F1
#
_cell.length_a   1.000
_cell.length_b   1.000
_cell.length_c   1.000
_cell.angle_alpha   90.00
_cell.angle_beta   90.00
_cell.angle_gamma   90.00
#
_symmetry.space_group_name_H-M   'P 1'
#
loop_
_entity.id
_entity.type
_entity.pdbx_description
1 polymer ?
#
loop_
_entity_poly.entity_id
_entity_poly.type
_entity_poly.pdbx_seq_one_letter_code
_entity_poly.pdbx_strand_id
1 'polypeptide(L)'
;MIFQLSPSLTSVIPESGLLICIGWVLGGIIYGADKVQTFRLQPFTFFFYLLPQIVLDAGYSMPNKLFFGNLGAILVYALLLFGSLIAAVDPVAVIAVFEEVHVNEVLYILVFGESLLNDGVTVVISFFVVAVGGSLIGVIFAVLISLLTRCTKNIQIIEPGFIFVLGYLSYLTAEMLSLSAIL
;
A
#
# COMPACT_ATOMS: atom_id res chain seq x y z
N MET A 1 -1.32 23.49 6.34
CA MET A 1 -1.15 24.87 6.87
C MET A 1 -1.84 25.95 6.02
N ILE A 2 -2.04 25.79 4.69
CA ILE A 2 -2.72 26.81 3.84
C ILE A 2 -4.27 26.75 3.90
N PHE A 3 -4.87 25.58 4.14
CA PHE A 3 -6.35 25.40 4.13
C PHE A 3 -7.06 25.71 5.45
N GLN A 4 -6.33 25.98 6.53
CA GLN A 4 -6.90 26.36 7.82
C GLN A 4 -7.42 27.83 7.87
N LEU A 5 -7.21 28.61 6.80
CA LEU A 5 -7.55 30.04 6.74
C LEU A 5 -8.99 30.35 6.30
N SER A 6 -9.76 29.36 5.82
CA SER A 6 -11.15 29.58 5.37
C SER A 6 -12.10 28.49 5.89
N PRO A 7 -12.65 28.66 7.11
CA PRO A 7 -13.57 27.67 7.71
C PRO A 7 -14.85 27.42 6.88
N SER A 8 -15.20 28.33 5.96
CA SER A 8 -16.36 28.17 5.08
C SER A 8 -16.11 27.29 3.85
N LEU A 9 -14.87 27.07 3.42
CA LEU A 9 -14.56 26.20 2.26
C LEU A 9 -14.38 24.74 2.67
N THR A 10 -13.80 24.52 3.86
CA THR A 10 -13.48 23.17 4.38
C THR A 10 -14.72 22.39 4.85
N SER A 11 -15.88 23.05 5.04
CA SER A 11 -17.12 22.37 5.41
C SER A 11 -17.80 21.63 4.25
N VAL A 12 -17.51 22.02 3.00
CA VAL A 12 -18.14 21.45 1.80
C VAL A 12 -17.21 20.48 1.08
N ILE A 13 -15.89 20.75 1.07
CA ILE A 13 -14.91 19.92 0.36
C ILE A 13 -13.80 19.51 1.33
N PRO A 14 -13.51 18.20 1.49
CA PRO A 14 -12.43 17.73 2.34
C PRO A 14 -11.06 18.22 1.82
N GLU A 15 -10.13 18.50 2.73
CA GLU A 15 -8.80 19.02 2.38
C GLU A 15 -8.05 18.11 1.39
N SER A 16 -8.17 16.79 1.54
CA SER A 16 -7.61 15.81 0.60
C SER A 16 -8.21 15.95 -0.80
N GLY A 17 -9.50 16.25 -0.91
CA GLY A 17 -10.18 16.49 -2.19
C GLY A 17 -9.63 17.73 -2.89
N LEU A 18 -9.42 18.81 -2.15
CA LEU A 18 -8.78 20.02 -2.67
C LEU A 18 -7.35 19.77 -3.15
N LEU A 19 -6.56 19.01 -2.40
CA LEU A 19 -5.19 18.64 -2.78
C LEU A 19 -5.15 17.78 -4.06
N ILE A 20 -6.10 16.84 -4.21
CA ILE A 20 -6.24 16.03 -5.44
C ILE A 20 -6.57 16.94 -6.63
N CYS A 21 -7.53 17.87 -6.47
CA CYS A 21 -7.88 18.83 -7.53
C CYS A 21 -6.69 19.71 -7.93
N ILE A 22 -5.92 20.19 -6.96
CA ILE A 22 -4.71 21.00 -7.21
C ILE A 22 -3.65 20.16 -7.93
N GLY A 23 -3.43 18.92 -7.49
CA GLY A 23 -2.50 17.99 -8.16
C GLY A 23 -2.90 17.72 -9.60
N TRP A 24 -4.19 17.56 -9.88
CA TRP A 24 -4.71 17.37 -11.23
C TRP A 24 -4.50 18.61 -12.11
N VAL A 25 -4.79 19.81 -11.58
CA VAL A 25 -4.58 21.08 -12.31
C VAL A 25 -3.10 21.32 -12.59
N LEU A 26 -2.23 21.15 -11.59
CA LEU A 26 -0.77 21.28 -11.77
C LEU A 26 -0.23 20.24 -12.76
N GLY A 27 -0.69 19.00 -12.67
CA GLY A 27 -0.34 17.94 -13.63
C GLY A 27 -0.76 18.30 -15.06
N GLY A 28 -1.95 18.88 -15.25
CA GLY A 28 -2.43 19.38 -16.54
C GLY A 28 -1.60 20.55 -17.08
N ILE A 29 -1.19 21.50 -16.22
CA ILE A 29 -0.32 22.62 -16.60
C ILE A 29 1.05 22.11 -17.04
N ILE A 30 1.65 21.17 -16.29
CA ILE A 30 2.94 20.56 -16.64
C ILE A 30 2.84 19.78 -17.95
N TYR A 31 1.76 19.00 -18.13
CA TYR A 31 1.50 18.27 -19.37
C TYR A 31 1.37 19.20 -20.59
N GLY A 32 0.75 20.37 -20.42
CA GLY A 32 0.61 21.38 -21.48
C GLY A 32 1.87 22.21 -21.74
N ALA A 33 2.69 22.46 -20.71
CA ALA A 33 3.90 23.28 -20.79
C ALA A 33 5.13 22.51 -21.29
N ASP A 34 5.22 21.21 -21.01
CA ASP A 34 6.39 20.39 -21.32
C ASP A 34 6.03 19.34 -22.38
N LYS A 35 6.28 19.64 -23.67
CA LYS A 35 6.06 18.68 -24.77
C LYS A 35 7.03 17.50 -24.77
N VAL A 36 8.10 17.58 -23.98
CA VAL A 36 9.08 16.53 -23.74
C VAL A 36 8.86 16.15 -22.29
N GLN A 37 8.11 15.10 -21.97
CA GLN A 37 7.74 14.79 -20.57
C GLN A 37 8.97 14.59 -19.64
N THR A 38 9.53 15.65 -19.09
CA THR A 38 10.81 15.59 -18.36
C THR A 38 10.62 15.05 -16.94
N PHE A 39 9.44 15.25 -16.37
CA PHE A 39 9.07 14.78 -15.03
C PHE A 39 7.94 13.76 -15.09
N ARG A 40 8.25 12.56 -15.60
CA ARG A 40 7.31 11.43 -15.53
C ARG A 40 7.57 10.65 -14.25
N LEU A 41 6.60 10.66 -13.34
CA LEU A 41 6.67 9.93 -12.08
C LEU A 41 6.60 8.44 -12.38
N GLN A 42 7.76 7.77 -12.44
CA GLN A 42 7.82 6.34 -12.70
C GLN A 42 7.39 5.57 -11.46
N PRO A 43 6.74 4.39 -11.61
CA PRO A 43 6.29 3.59 -10.48
C PRO A 43 7.43 3.28 -9.49
N PHE A 44 8.62 2.95 -9.99
CA PHE A 44 9.76 2.67 -9.11
C PHE A 44 10.11 3.87 -8.20
N THR A 45 10.07 5.10 -8.73
CA THR A 45 10.39 6.29 -7.94
C THR A 45 9.32 6.52 -6.88
N PHE A 46 8.06 6.28 -7.22
CA PHE A 46 6.96 6.37 -6.27
C PHE A 46 7.09 5.35 -5.14
N PHE A 47 7.23 4.06 -5.48
CA PHE A 47 7.27 2.98 -4.50
C PHE A 47 8.50 3.02 -3.60
N PHE A 48 9.67 3.40 -4.12
CA PHE A 48 10.90 3.42 -3.32
C PHE A 48 11.18 4.73 -2.61
N TYR A 49 10.64 5.88 -3.04
CA TYR A 49 10.98 7.16 -2.39
C TYR A 49 9.79 7.88 -1.77
N LEU A 50 8.62 7.87 -2.41
CA LEU A 50 7.45 8.60 -1.93
C LEU A 50 6.60 7.75 -0.98
N LEU A 51 6.34 6.50 -1.34
CA LEU A 51 5.47 5.62 -0.57
C LEU A 51 5.98 5.38 0.87
N PRO A 52 7.27 5.10 1.12
CA PRO A 52 7.76 4.85 2.48
C PRO A 52 7.53 6.05 3.40
N GLN A 53 7.71 7.26 2.87
CA GLN A 53 7.50 8.49 3.61
C GLN A 53 6.03 8.74 3.95
N ILE A 54 5.13 8.47 3.00
CA ILE A 54 3.68 8.60 3.21
C ILE A 54 3.20 7.59 4.26
N VAL A 55 3.64 6.33 4.16
CA VAL A 55 3.26 5.28 5.11
C VAL A 55 3.77 5.59 6.51
N LEU A 56 5.01 6.07 6.63
CA LEU A 56 5.59 6.45 7.92
C LEU A 56 4.82 7.60 8.58
N ASP A 57 4.49 8.64 7.82
CA ASP A 57 3.71 9.80 8.31
C ASP A 57 2.28 9.41 8.72
N ALA A 58 1.63 8.57 7.90
CA ALA A 58 0.31 8.02 8.19
C ALA A 58 0.30 7.13 9.44
N GLY A 59 1.31 6.25 9.58
CA GLY A 59 1.48 5.38 10.73
C GLY A 59 1.78 6.16 12.02
N TYR A 60 2.63 7.18 11.94
CA TYR A 60 2.96 8.04 13.08
C TYR A 60 1.74 8.83 13.59
N SER A 61 0.89 9.30 12.68
CA SER A 61 -0.31 10.08 13.00
C SER A 61 -1.51 9.22 13.43
N MET A 62 -1.39 7.89 13.38
CA MET A 62 -2.50 6.98 13.61
C MET A 62 -2.82 6.80 15.12
N PRO A 63 -4.09 6.96 15.55
CA PRO A 63 -4.47 6.75 16.95
C PRO A 63 -4.46 5.25 17.30
N ASN A 64 -3.45 4.82 18.04
CA ASN A 64 -3.22 3.43 18.42
C ASN A 64 -4.44 2.74 19.09
N LYS A 65 -5.12 3.39 20.04
CA LYS A 65 -6.25 2.78 20.77
C LYS A 65 -7.43 2.44 19.86
N LEU A 66 -7.74 3.32 18.91
CA LEU A 66 -8.81 3.13 17.94
C LEU A 66 -8.46 2.07 16.90
N PHE A 67 -7.19 2.04 16.48
CA PHE A 67 -6.67 1.02 15.57
C PHE A 67 -6.76 -0.38 16.18
N PHE A 68 -6.15 -0.59 17.35
CA PHE A 68 -6.16 -1.92 18.00
C PHE A 68 -7.56 -2.34 18.46
N GLY A 69 -8.44 -1.40 18.82
CA GLY A 69 -9.82 -1.69 19.17
C GLY A 69 -10.68 -2.15 17.98
N ASN A 70 -10.33 -1.77 16.75
CA ASN A 70 -11.06 -2.10 15.53
C ASN A 70 -10.27 -3.03 14.59
N LEU A 71 -9.20 -3.66 15.08
CA LEU A 71 -8.30 -4.49 14.26
C LEU A 71 -9.07 -5.59 13.51
N GLY A 72 -10.03 -6.23 14.17
CA GLY A 72 -10.89 -7.24 13.53
C GLY A 72 -11.67 -6.71 12.33
N ALA A 73 -12.27 -5.52 12.45
CA ALA A 73 -12.97 -4.89 11.33
C ALA A 73 -12.01 -4.51 10.19
N ILE A 74 -10.84 -3.95 10.53
CA ILE A 74 -9.80 -3.59 9.54
C ILE A 74 -9.35 -4.84 8.77
N LEU A 75 -9.10 -5.95 9.45
CA LEU A 75 -8.67 -7.20 8.82
C LEU A 75 -9.77 -7.78 7.92
N VAL A 76 -11.03 -7.75 8.37
CA VAL A 76 -12.17 -8.19 7.56
C VAL A 76 -12.34 -7.32 6.31
N TYR A 77 -12.25 -5.99 6.43
CA TYR A 77 -12.29 -5.10 5.27
C TYR A 77 -11.14 -5.36 4.30
N ALA A 78 -9.92 -5.58 4.80
CA ALA A 78 -8.77 -5.90 3.97
C ALA A 78 -8.97 -7.22 3.20
N LEU A 79 -9.42 -8.27 3.88
CA LEU A 79 -9.72 -9.57 3.27
C LEU A 79 -10.87 -9.48 2.25
N LEU A 80 -11.93 -8.72 2.55
CA LEU A 80 -13.07 -8.56 1.65
C LEU A 80 -12.70 -7.76 0.38
N LEU A 81 -11.95 -6.67 0.52
CA LEU A 81 -11.49 -5.88 -0.63
C LEU A 81 -10.52 -6.67 -1.50
N PHE A 82 -9.58 -7.38 -0.87
CA PHE A 82 -8.63 -8.22 -1.59
C PHE A 82 -9.32 -9.40 -2.28
N GLY A 83 -10.24 -10.08 -1.59
CA GLY A 83 -11.07 -11.13 -2.17
C GLY A 83 -11.95 -10.64 -3.33
N SER A 84 -12.52 -9.43 -3.22
CA SER A 84 -13.28 -8.81 -4.30
C SER A 84 -12.42 -8.46 -5.52
N LEU A 85 -11.17 -8.02 -5.32
CA LEU A 85 -10.25 -7.72 -6.42
C LEU A 85 -9.93 -8.98 -7.21
N ILE A 86 -9.63 -10.09 -6.53
CA ILE A 86 -9.33 -11.38 -7.17
C ILE A 86 -10.57 -11.94 -7.89
N ALA A 87 -11.74 -11.90 -7.25
CA ALA A 87 -12.98 -12.35 -7.86
C ALA A 87 -13.34 -11.56 -9.14
N ALA A 88 -12.93 -10.28 -9.22
CA ALA A 88 -13.11 -9.45 -10.40
C ALA A 88 -12.14 -9.79 -11.55
N VAL A 89 -11.04 -10.50 -11.30
CA VAL A 89 -10.06 -10.93 -12.33
C VAL A 89 -10.59 -12.11 -13.17
N ASP A 90 -11.68 -12.77 -12.75
CA ASP A 90 -12.10 -14.08 -13.28
C ASP A 90 -13.17 -14.12 -14.42
N PRO A 91 -14.09 -13.14 -14.62
CA PRO A 91 -15.19 -13.37 -15.57
C PRO A 91 -14.80 -13.31 -17.05
N VAL A 92 -13.63 -12.75 -17.41
CA VAL A 92 -13.20 -12.56 -18.81
C VAL A 92 -12.57 -13.82 -19.41
N ALA A 93 -11.82 -14.59 -18.61
CA ALA A 93 -11.26 -15.86 -19.05
C ALA A 93 -12.36 -16.89 -19.32
N VAL A 94 -13.41 -16.91 -18.47
CA VAL A 94 -14.59 -17.76 -18.65
C VAL A 94 -15.32 -17.42 -19.96
N ILE A 95 -15.49 -16.14 -20.28
CA ILE A 95 -16.22 -15.70 -21.48
C ILE A 95 -15.40 -15.97 -22.75
N ALA A 96 -14.10 -15.70 -22.75
CA ALA A 96 -13.24 -15.89 -23.92
C ALA A 96 -13.04 -17.38 -24.29
N VAL A 97 -13.10 -18.26 -23.30
CA VAL A 97 -12.96 -19.72 -23.48
C VAL A 97 -14.23 -20.37 -24.02
N PHE A 98 -15.41 -19.78 -23.76
CA PHE A 98 -16.70 -20.27 -24.25
C PHE A 98 -16.81 -20.29 -25.79
N GLU A 99 -15.84 -19.70 -26.50
CA GLU A 99 -15.91 -19.49 -27.95
C GLU A 99 -14.98 -20.38 -28.79
N GLU A 100 -13.86 -20.94 -28.27
CA GLU A 100 -12.76 -21.30 -29.18
C GLU A 100 -12.18 -22.73 -29.22
N VAL A 101 -12.34 -23.64 -28.24
CA VAL A 101 -11.41 -24.81 -28.20
C VAL A 101 -12.09 -26.18 -28.13
N HIS A 102 -12.21 -26.83 -29.29
CA HIS A 102 -12.52 -28.27 -29.48
C HIS A 102 -11.38 -29.20 -28.99
N VAL A 103 -11.04 -29.15 -27.70
CA VAL A 103 -10.24 -30.17 -27.00
C VAL A 103 -11.17 -30.94 -26.06
N ASN A 104 -10.78 -32.12 -25.56
CA ASN A 104 -11.59 -32.87 -24.61
C ASN A 104 -11.97 -31.99 -23.39
N GLU A 105 -13.22 -31.53 -23.40
CA GLU A 105 -13.76 -30.53 -22.47
C GLU A 105 -13.57 -30.92 -21.01
N VAL A 106 -13.55 -32.22 -20.72
CA VAL A 106 -13.40 -32.78 -19.38
C VAL A 106 -11.99 -32.59 -18.83
N LEU A 107 -10.96 -32.84 -19.64
CA LEU A 107 -9.58 -32.68 -19.19
C LEU A 107 -9.24 -31.20 -19.02
N TYR A 108 -9.76 -30.36 -19.92
CA TYR A 108 -9.60 -28.92 -19.86
C TYR A 108 -10.26 -28.30 -18.62
N ILE A 109 -11.53 -28.64 -18.33
CA ILE A 109 -12.24 -28.09 -17.16
C ILE A 109 -11.63 -28.57 -15.84
N LEU A 110 -11.06 -29.78 -15.81
CA LEU A 110 -10.37 -30.32 -14.64
C LEU A 110 -9.06 -29.55 -14.36
N VAL A 111 -8.23 -29.36 -15.39
CA VAL A 111 -6.95 -28.62 -15.28
C VAL A 111 -7.16 -27.12 -15.04
N PHE A 112 -8.25 -26.56 -15.55
CA PHE A 112 -8.62 -25.19 -15.24
C PHE A 112 -9.10 -25.04 -13.80
N GLY A 113 -9.98 -25.94 -13.32
CA GLY A 113 -10.47 -25.93 -11.94
C GLY A 113 -9.35 -26.14 -10.92
N GLU A 114 -8.36 -26.99 -11.21
CA GLU A 114 -7.21 -27.19 -10.33
C GLU A 114 -6.29 -25.96 -10.28
N SER A 115 -6.09 -25.27 -11.42
CA SER A 115 -5.29 -24.05 -11.49
C SER A 115 -5.95 -22.90 -10.72
N LEU A 116 -7.27 -22.75 -10.86
CA LEU A 116 -8.03 -21.74 -10.10
C LEU A 116 -8.00 -21.99 -8.59
N LEU A 117 -8.19 -23.24 -8.16
CA LEU A 117 -8.08 -23.59 -6.75
C LEU A 117 -6.66 -23.37 -6.23
N ASN A 118 -5.65 -23.72 -7.02
CA ASN A 118 -4.24 -23.51 -6.68
C ASN A 118 -3.92 -22.01 -6.53
N ASP A 119 -4.37 -21.17 -7.44
CA ASP A 119 -4.15 -19.72 -7.39
C ASP A 119 -4.85 -19.09 -6.19
N GLY A 120 -6.12 -19.46 -5.95
CA GLY A 120 -6.88 -19.01 -4.79
C GLY A 120 -6.20 -19.38 -3.46
N VAL A 121 -5.76 -20.64 -3.31
CA VAL A 121 -5.07 -21.11 -2.10
C VAL A 121 -3.71 -20.43 -1.93
N THR A 122 -2.94 -20.29 -3.01
CA THR A 122 -1.62 -19.64 -2.98
C THR A 122 -1.74 -18.20 -2.52
N VAL A 123 -2.72 -17.47 -3.06
CA VAL A 123 -2.94 -16.06 -2.72
C VAL A 123 -3.36 -15.88 -1.25
N VAL A 124 -4.24 -16.74 -0.73
CA VAL A 124 -4.61 -16.71 0.70
C VAL A 124 -3.39 -16.98 1.58
N ILE A 125 -2.57 -17.98 1.25
CA ILE A 125 -1.35 -18.29 2.00
C ILE A 125 -0.36 -17.11 1.92
N SER A 126 -0.14 -16.57 0.72
CA SER A 126 0.72 -15.40 0.49
C SER A 126 0.26 -14.20 1.31
N PHE A 127 -1.04 -13.92 1.41
CA PHE A 127 -1.55 -12.82 2.24
C PHE A 127 -1.10 -12.95 3.70
N PHE A 128 -1.26 -14.13 4.30
CA PHE A 128 -0.83 -14.34 5.69
C PHE A 128 0.70 -14.28 5.85
N VAL A 129 1.45 -14.90 4.94
CA VAL A 129 2.93 -14.88 5.00
C VAL A 129 3.46 -13.46 4.87
N VAL A 130 2.96 -12.70 3.90
CA VAL A 130 3.39 -11.33 3.59
C VAL A 130 2.97 -10.36 4.68
N ALA A 131 1.75 -10.49 5.23
CA ALA A 131 1.26 -9.63 6.32
C ALA A 131 1.98 -9.91 7.65
N VAL A 132 2.05 -11.18 8.07
CA VAL A 132 2.71 -11.55 9.34
C VAL A 132 4.21 -11.30 9.27
N GLY A 133 4.84 -11.62 8.14
CA GLY A 133 6.27 -11.36 7.95
C GLY A 133 6.59 -9.87 7.93
N GLY A 134 5.79 -9.05 7.25
CA GLY A 134 5.92 -7.59 7.25
C GLY A 134 5.85 -7.02 8.67
N SER A 135 4.79 -7.34 9.41
CA SER A 135 4.63 -6.87 10.79
C SER A 135 5.72 -7.35 11.74
N LEU A 136 6.26 -8.54 11.57
CA LEU A 136 7.40 -9.01 12.37
C LEU A 136 8.62 -8.11 12.16
N ILE A 137 8.95 -7.79 10.91
CA ILE A 137 10.06 -6.90 10.56
C ILE A 137 9.80 -5.49 11.12
N GLY A 138 8.60 -4.97 10.91
CA GLY A 138 8.17 -3.67 11.43
C GLY A 138 8.33 -3.59 12.95
N VAL A 139 7.93 -4.62 13.70
CA VAL A 139 8.10 -4.69 15.16
C VAL A 139 9.59 -4.71 15.56
N ILE A 140 10.43 -5.49 14.87
CA ILE A 140 11.87 -5.55 15.16
C ILE A 140 12.52 -4.17 14.99
N PHE A 141 12.25 -3.48 13.87
CA PHE A 141 12.78 -2.14 13.63
C PHE A 141 12.16 -1.09 14.57
N ALA A 142 10.88 -1.20 14.92
CA ALA A 142 10.24 -0.31 15.90
C ALA A 142 10.88 -0.44 17.28
N VAL A 143 11.22 -1.65 17.72
CA VAL A 143 11.95 -1.88 18.97
C VAL A 143 13.36 -1.29 18.88
N LEU A 144 14.08 -1.46 17.78
CA LEU A 144 15.40 -0.84 17.56
C LEU A 144 15.33 0.69 17.59
N ILE A 145 14.35 1.30 16.92
CA ILE A 145 14.09 2.75 16.96
C ILE A 145 13.84 3.19 18.40
N SER A 146 12.96 2.50 19.13
CA SER A 146 12.65 2.82 20.53
C SER A 146 13.87 2.77 21.44
N LEU A 147 14.76 1.79 21.25
CA LEU A 147 16.02 1.68 21.98
C LEU A 147 17.01 2.80 21.60
N LEU A 148 17.16 3.10 20.32
CA LEU A 148 18.05 4.17 19.85
C LEU A 148 17.59 5.56 20.33
N THR A 149 16.30 5.85 20.26
CA THR A 149 15.73 7.08 20.80
C THR A 149 15.93 7.18 22.31
N ARG A 150 15.88 6.06 23.04
CA ARG A 150 16.19 6.05 24.48
C ARG A 150 17.66 6.36 24.79
N CYS A 151 18.60 5.94 23.93
CA CYS A 151 20.03 6.20 24.09
C CYS A 151 20.42 7.64 23.73
N THR A 152 19.73 8.27 22.78
CA THR A 152 20.12 9.57 22.21
C THR A 152 19.36 10.77 22.81
N LYS A 153 18.72 10.59 23.97
CA LYS A 153 17.96 11.64 24.68
C LYS A 153 18.72 12.97 24.89
N ASN A 154 20.05 12.93 24.91
CA ASN A 154 20.89 14.10 25.12
C ASN A 154 21.00 15.01 23.88
N ILE A 155 20.62 14.51 22.68
CA ILE A 155 20.71 15.26 21.42
C ILE A 155 19.38 15.09 20.66
N GLN A 156 18.33 15.79 21.08
CA GLN A 156 16.98 15.60 20.51
C GLN A 156 16.82 15.98 19.03
N ILE A 157 17.77 16.74 18.47
CA ILE A 157 17.76 17.18 17.07
C ILE A 157 17.92 15.99 16.09
N ILE A 158 18.57 14.90 16.52
CA ILE A 158 18.85 13.75 15.64
C ILE A 158 17.74 12.68 15.65
N GLU A 159 16.82 12.74 16.61
CA GLU A 159 15.74 11.74 16.75
C GLU A 159 14.88 11.59 15.48
N PRO A 160 14.42 12.67 14.81
CA PRO A 160 13.65 12.54 13.57
C PRO A 160 14.44 11.88 12.44
N GLY A 161 15.74 12.16 12.36
CA GLY A 161 16.63 11.55 11.36
C GLY A 161 16.69 10.04 11.50
N PHE A 162 16.79 9.54 12.73
CA PHE A 162 16.77 8.10 13.00
C PHE A 162 15.43 7.45 12.63
N ILE A 163 14.31 8.12 12.91
CA ILE A 163 12.97 7.62 12.57
C ILE A 163 12.83 7.47 11.05
N PHE A 164 13.27 8.46 10.26
CA PHE A 164 13.23 8.38 8.80
C PHE A 164 14.15 7.29 8.26
N VAL A 165 15.40 7.24 8.71
CA VAL A 165 16.39 6.27 8.20
C VAL A 165 15.99 4.84 8.55
N LEU A 166 15.58 4.59 9.79
CA LEU A 166 15.22 3.23 10.23
C LEU A 166 13.84 2.80 9.71
N GLY A 167 12.89 3.73 9.59
CA GLY A 167 11.61 3.46 8.93
C GLY A 167 11.82 3.07 7.47
N TYR A 168 12.68 3.80 6.75
CA TYR A 168 13.07 3.47 5.38
C TYR A 168 13.81 2.13 5.28
N LEU A 169 14.71 1.84 6.24
CA LEU A 169 15.43 0.58 6.27
C LEU A 169 14.47 -0.60 6.50
N SER A 170 13.50 -0.47 7.40
CA SER A 170 12.45 -1.48 7.61
C SER A 170 11.68 -1.78 6.33
N TYR A 171 11.26 -0.73 5.61
CA TYR A 171 10.58 -0.85 4.31
C TYR A 171 11.42 -1.63 3.30
N LEU A 172 12.68 -1.24 3.11
CA LEU A 172 13.58 -1.94 2.18
C LEU A 172 13.83 -3.39 2.59
N THR A 173 13.97 -3.66 3.89
CA THR A 173 14.23 -5.01 4.39
C THR A 173 13.03 -5.93 4.11
N ALA A 174 11.81 -5.43 4.29
CA ALA A 174 10.58 -6.15 3.97
C ALA A 174 10.42 -6.37 2.46
N GLU A 175 10.68 -5.36 1.63
CA GLU A 175 10.68 -5.50 0.16
C GLU A 175 11.69 -6.56 -0.31
N MET A 176 12.92 -6.55 0.23
CA MET A 176 13.95 -7.54 -0.13
C MET A 176 13.55 -8.99 0.20
N LEU A 177 12.66 -9.17 1.19
CA LEU A 177 12.14 -10.47 1.59
C LEU A 177 10.81 -10.81 0.90
N SER A 178 10.34 -9.98 -0.03
CA SER A 178 9.01 -10.11 -0.67
C SER A 178 7.86 -10.14 0.34
N LEU A 179 8.00 -9.40 1.44
CA LEU A 179 7.00 -9.24 2.50
C LEU A 179 6.32 -7.87 2.39
N SER A 180 5.27 -7.63 3.18
CA SER A 180 4.56 -6.34 3.12
C SER A 180 5.42 -5.28 3.78
N ALA A 181 6.03 -4.40 2.97
CA ALA A 181 6.83 -3.29 3.46
C ALA A 181 6.02 -2.17 4.14
N ILE A 182 4.69 -2.26 4.06
CA ILE A 182 3.74 -1.33 4.66
C ILE A 182 3.32 -1.76 6.08
N LEU A 183 3.37 -3.07 6.40
CA LEU A 183 2.84 -3.65 7.64
C LEU A 183 3.87 -3.80 8.76
#